data_AF-A0A7V8AB49-F1
#
_entry.id   AF-A0A7V8AB49-F1
#
_cell.length_a   1.000
_cell.length_b   1.000
_cell.length_c   1.000
_cell.angle_alpha   90.00
_cell.angle_beta   90.00
_cell.angle_gamma   90.00
#
_symmetry.space_group_name_H-M   'P 1'
#
loop_
_entity.id
_entity.type
_entity.pdbx_description
1 polymer ?
#
loop_
_entity_poly.entity_id
_entity_poly.type
_entity_poly.pdbx_seq_one_letter_code
_entity_poly.pdbx_strand_id
1 'polypeptide(L)'
;MHKIHPILEQVTANIEARSKSLRSRFMKRTKAYASKEPRRKRLSCANYAHVVAASSEIDKLQAALDRVPNIGIVTSYNDMLSAHQPYHDYPQKLREMARKNGATTQVAGGVPAMCDGVTQGRAGMEMSLFSRALGTNVFWPCQS
;
A
#
# COMPACT_ATOMS: atom_id res chain seq x y z
N MET A 1 8.59 -33.55 3.46
CA MET A 1 8.26 -32.39 4.33
C MET A 1 9.46 -32.14 5.22
N HIS A 2 9.99 -30.91 5.22
CA HIS A 2 11.13 -30.57 6.09
C HIS A 2 10.62 -30.38 7.53
N LYS A 3 11.28 -31.04 8.49
CA LYS A 3 10.99 -30.87 9.92
C LYS A 3 11.43 -29.45 10.33
N ILE A 4 10.49 -28.65 10.83
CA ILE A 4 10.78 -27.30 11.31
C ILE A 4 11.63 -27.41 12.59
N HIS A 5 12.60 -26.51 12.76
CA HIS A 5 13.43 -26.46 13.95
C HIS A 5 12.54 -26.22 15.20
N PRO A 6 12.70 -26.97 16.31
CA PRO A 6 11.79 -26.90 17.46
C PRO A 6 11.58 -25.49 18.03
N ILE A 7 12.65 -24.67 18.04
CA ILE A 7 12.56 -23.27 18.49
C ILE A 7 11.66 -22.42 17.57
N LEU A 8 11.72 -22.63 16.25
CA LEU A 8 10.86 -21.90 15.31
C LEU A 8 9.40 -22.27 15.53
N GLU A 9 9.11 -23.56 15.73
CA GLU A 9 7.76 -24.04 16.05
C GLU A 9 7.24 -23.39 17.34
N GLN A 10 8.04 -23.36 18.40
CA GLN A 10 7.67 -22.74 19.67
C GLN A 10 7.43 -21.22 19.53
N VAL A 11 8.31 -20.50 18.83
CA VAL A 11 8.16 -19.05 18.61
C VAL A 11 6.91 -18.76 17.79
N THR A 12 6.63 -19.55 16.73
CA THR A 12 5.42 -19.42 15.93
C THR A 12 4.17 -19.63 16.79
N ALA A 13 4.11 -20.70 17.59
CA ALA A 13 2.98 -20.96 18.48
C ALA A 13 2.74 -19.82 19.48
N ASN A 14 3.82 -19.25 20.04
CA ASN A 14 3.73 -18.11 20.96
C ASN A 14 3.18 -16.85 20.28
N ILE A 15 3.62 -16.55 19.06
CA ILE A 15 3.13 -15.40 18.28
C ILE A 15 1.64 -15.61 17.93
N GLU A 16 1.24 -16.81 17.52
CA GLU A 16 -0.16 -17.13 17.21
C GLU A 16 -1.07 -16.97 18.44
N ALA A 17 -0.68 -17.54 19.58
CA ALA A 17 -1.43 -17.46 20.83
C ALA A 17 -1.61 -15.99 21.27
N ARG A 18 -0.52 -15.22 21.32
CA ARG A 18 -0.55 -13.79 21.72
C ARG A 18 -1.33 -12.91 20.75
N SER A 19 -1.32 -13.24 19.45
CA SER A 19 -1.95 -12.41 18.42
C SER A 19 -3.39 -12.80 18.10
N LYS A 20 -3.95 -13.84 18.73
CA LYS A 20 -5.26 -14.42 18.39
C LYS A 20 -6.39 -13.38 18.32
N SER A 21 -6.49 -12.50 19.32
CA SER A 21 -7.54 -11.47 19.39
C SER A 21 -7.35 -10.38 18.31
N LEU A 22 -6.12 -9.88 18.13
CA LEU A 22 -5.76 -8.88 17.13
C LEU A 22 -5.97 -9.42 15.70
N ARG A 23 -5.56 -10.66 15.45
CA ARG A 23 -5.75 -11.35 14.17
C ARG A 23 -7.24 -11.52 13.87
N SER A 24 -8.04 -11.95 14.84
CA SER A 24 -9.50 -12.07 14.68
C SER A 24 -10.15 -10.73 14.34
N ARG A 25 -9.80 -9.64 15.07
CA ARG A 25 -10.27 -8.28 14.77
C ARG A 25 -9.88 -7.84 13.36
N PHE A 26 -8.62 -8.05 12.97
CA PHE A 26 -8.14 -7.73 11.63
C PHE A 26 -8.93 -8.48 10.56
N MET A 27 -9.11 -9.80 10.72
CA MET A 27 -9.84 -10.63 9.77
C MET A 27 -11.33 -10.28 9.68
N LYS A 28 -11.98 -9.94 10.80
CA LYS A 28 -13.36 -9.45 10.79
C LYS A 28 -13.47 -8.15 10.00
N ARG A 29 -12.52 -7.24 10.19
CA ARG A 29 -12.47 -5.96 9.48
C ARG A 29 -12.25 -6.15 7.97
N THR A 30 -11.30 -6.99 7.56
CA THR A 30 -11.05 -7.24 6.13
C THR A 30 -12.24 -7.90 5.45
N LYS A 31 -12.87 -8.90 6.08
CA LYS A 31 -14.11 -9.50 5.57
C LYS A 31 -15.23 -8.47 5.38
N ALA A 32 -15.43 -7.58 6.36
CA ALA A 32 -16.44 -6.53 6.29
C ALA A 32 -16.17 -5.46 5.22
N TYR A 33 -14.91 -5.25 4.82
CA TYR A 33 -14.57 -4.38 3.69
C TYR A 33 -14.72 -5.10 2.34
N ALA A 34 -14.34 -6.37 2.25
CA ALA A 34 -14.49 -7.17 1.05
C ALA A 34 -15.96 -7.38 0.65
N SER A 35 -16.87 -7.42 1.62
CA SER A 35 -18.31 -7.54 1.37
C SER A 35 -18.99 -6.23 0.95
N LYS A 36 -18.27 -5.11 0.86
CA LYS A 36 -18.81 -3.81 0.46
C LYS A 36 -18.47 -3.55 -1.00
N GLU A 37 -19.43 -3.04 -1.77
CA GLU A 37 -19.16 -2.56 -3.12
C GLU A 37 -18.10 -1.44 -3.12
N PRO A 38 -17.33 -1.28 -4.21
CA PRO A 38 -16.39 -0.18 -4.35
C PRO A 38 -17.06 1.17 -4.06
N ARG A 39 -16.51 1.95 -3.13
CA ARG A 39 -17.09 3.23 -2.68
C ARG A 39 -17.13 4.33 -3.75
N ARG A 40 -16.61 4.08 -4.96
CA ARG A 40 -16.55 5.05 -6.06
C ARG A 40 -17.92 5.49 -6.58
N LYS A 41 -18.98 4.68 -6.42
CA LYS A 41 -20.37 5.08 -6.69
C LYS A 41 -20.85 6.30 -5.88
N ARG A 42 -20.11 6.70 -4.84
CA ARG A 42 -20.44 7.86 -3.99
C ARG A 42 -19.65 9.12 -4.34
N LEU A 43 -18.77 9.09 -5.34
CA LEU A 43 -18.05 10.28 -5.80
C LEU A 43 -18.96 11.11 -6.73
N SER A 44 -18.89 12.43 -6.59
CA SER A 44 -19.53 13.32 -7.57
C SER A 44 -18.86 13.14 -8.95
N CYS A 45 -19.63 13.33 -10.02
CA CYS A 45 -19.13 13.20 -11.40
C CYS A 45 -17.87 14.06 -11.65
N ALA A 46 -17.80 15.25 -11.05
CA ALA A 46 -16.64 16.14 -11.15
C ALA A 46 -15.38 15.56 -10.48
N ASN A 47 -15.49 15.07 -9.25
CA ASN A 47 -14.36 14.45 -8.55
C ASN A 47 -13.88 13.20 -9.26
N TYR A 48 -14.82 12.42 -9.80
CA TYR A 48 -14.50 11.23 -10.55
C TYR A 48 -13.76 11.54 -11.87
N ALA A 49 -14.20 12.57 -12.60
CA ALA A 49 -13.55 13.01 -13.83
C ALA A 49 -12.08 13.39 -13.62
N HIS A 50 -11.77 14.13 -12.54
CA HIS A 50 -10.38 14.50 -12.20
C HIS A 50 -9.50 13.28 -11.93
N VAL A 51 -10.03 12.25 -11.25
CA VAL A 51 -9.27 11.03 -10.92
C VAL A 51 -8.90 10.23 -12.16
N VAL A 52 -9.74 10.22 -13.20
CA VAL A 52 -9.52 9.39 -14.39
C VAL A 52 -8.94 10.15 -15.59
N ALA A 53 -8.89 11.49 -15.54
CA ALA A 53 -8.51 12.34 -16.67
C ALA A 53 -7.15 11.97 -17.29
N ALA A 54 -6.14 11.74 -16.46
CA ALA A 54 -4.78 11.39 -16.88
C ALA A 54 -4.54 9.88 -17.06
N SER A 55 -5.59 9.06 -16.92
CA SER A 55 -5.49 7.61 -17.11
C SER A 55 -5.55 7.27 -18.61
N SER A 56 -5.03 6.10 -18.99
CA SER A 56 -5.14 5.64 -20.38
C SER A 56 -6.61 5.42 -20.77
N GLU A 57 -6.94 5.44 -22.07
CA GLU A 57 -8.32 5.19 -22.52
C GLU A 57 -8.87 3.83 -22.03
N ILE A 58 -8.02 2.80 -22.01
CA ILE A 58 -8.36 1.48 -21.45
C ILE A 58 -8.69 1.60 -19.95
N ASP A 59 -7.88 2.31 -19.19
CA ASP A 59 -8.11 2.49 -17.75
C ASP A 59 -9.36 3.36 -17.48
N LYS A 60 -9.66 4.35 -18.33
CA LYS A 60 -10.90 5.16 -18.25
C LYS A 60 -12.14 4.30 -18.47
N LEU A 61 -12.12 3.45 -19.51
CA LEU A 61 -13.19 2.49 -19.78
C LEU A 61 -13.36 1.50 -18.62
N GLN A 62 -12.25 0.94 -18.12
CA GLN A 62 -12.27 0.06 -16.96
C GLN A 62 -12.77 0.77 -15.70
N ALA A 63 -12.41 2.03 -15.49
CA ALA A 63 -12.88 2.80 -14.35
C ALA A 63 -14.39 3.04 -14.46
N ALA A 64 -14.92 3.36 -15.66
CA ALA A 64 -16.35 3.51 -15.90
C ALA A 64 -17.15 2.23 -15.61
N LEU A 65 -16.50 1.06 -15.68
CA LEU A 65 -17.06 -0.19 -15.17
C LEU A 65 -16.92 -0.20 -13.64
N ASP A 66 -18.01 0.14 -12.94
CA ASP A 66 -18.13 0.27 -11.46
C ASP A 66 -17.60 -0.92 -10.61
N ARG A 67 -17.28 -2.05 -11.25
CA ARG A 67 -16.82 -3.28 -10.60
C ARG A 67 -15.31 -3.52 -10.69
N VAL A 68 -14.57 -2.73 -11.46
CA VAL A 68 -13.12 -2.92 -11.62
C VAL A 68 -12.37 -2.37 -10.41
N PRO A 69 -11.58 -3.16 -9.67
CA PRO A 69 -10.75 -2.66 -8.57
C PRO A 69 -9.74 -1.61 -9.05
N ASN A 70 -9.54 -0.55 -8.27
CA ASN A 70 -8.48 0.44 -8.49
C ASN A 70 -7.55 0.44 -7.28
N ILE A 71 -6.27 0.17 -7.53
CA ILE A 71 -5.24 -0.02 -6.50
C ILE A 71 -4.38 1.24 -6.41
N GLY A 72 -4.35 1.86 -5.23
CA GLY A 72 -3.45 2.97 -4.94
C GLY A 72 -2.01 2.48 -4.71
N ILE A 73 -1.06 3.09 -5.41
CA ILE A 73 0.38 2.86 -5.24
C ILE A 73 0.94 4.01 -4.40
N VAL A 74 1.64 3.66 -3.33
CA VAL A 74 2.38 4.61 -2.50
C VAL A 74 3.85 4.33 -2.70
N THR A 75 4.60 5.34 -3.11
CA THR A 75 6.02 5.18 -3.44
C THR A 75 6.90 6.07 -2.55
N SER A 76 8.07 5.56 -2.19
CA SER A 76 9.14 6.37 -1.60
C SER A 76 10.23 6.70 -2.63
N TYR A 77 9.96 6.49 -3.92
CA TYR A 77 10.91 6.80 -4.99
C TYR A 77 11.38 8.26 -4.92
N ASN A 78 12.69 8.45 -5.07
CA ASN A 78 13.34 9.72 -5.34
C ASN A 78 14.69 9.43 -5.98
N ASP A 79 15.23 10.40 -6.73
CA ASP A 79 16.48 10.22 -7.47
C ASP A 79 17.72 10.18 -6.55
N MET A 80 17.63 10.73 -5.34
CA MET A 80 18.78 10.95 -4.45
C MET A 80 19.25 9.69 -3.72
N LEU A 81 18.34 8.79 -3.35
CA LEU A 81 18.67 7.61 -2.54
C LEU A 81 18.80 6.36 -3.42
N SER A 82 20.02 5.83 -3.53
CA SER A 82 20.32 4.63 -4.34
C SER A 82 19.46 3.42 -3.98
N ALA A 83 19.14 3.22 -2.70
CA ALA A 83 18.27 2.14 -2.24
C ALA A 83 16.82 2.24 -2.77
N HIS A 84 16.41 3.41 -3.27
CA HIS A 84 15.06 3.68 -3.75
C HIS A 84 14.98 3.70 -5.28
N GLN A 85 16.12 3.70 -5.98
CA GLN A 85 16.20 3.59 -7.45
C GLN A 85 15.37 2.44 -8.02
N PRO A 86 15.33 1.23 -7.40
CA PRO A 86 14.47 0.15 -7.89
C PRO A 86 12.99 0.53 -8.03
N TYR A 87 12.50 1.53 -7.29
CA TYR A 87 11.08 1.93 -7.32
C TYR A 87 10.70 2.81 -8.53
N HIS A 88 11.65 3.30 -9.34
CA HIS A 88 11.38 4.17 -10.48
C HIS A 88 10.35 3.55 -11.44
N ASP A 89 10.61 2.33 -11.91
CA ASP A 89 9.79 1.66 -12.93
C ASP A 89 8.66 0.79 -12.34
N TYR A 90 8.65 0.59 -11.02
CA TYR A 90 7.68 -0.31 -10.38
C TYR A 90 6.23 0.12 -10.58
N PRO A 91 5.86 1.41 -10.50
CA PRO A 91 4.49 1.83 -10.80
C PRO A 91 4.01 1.41 -12.19
N GLN A 92 4.90 1.35 -13.19
CA GLN A 92 4.54 0.85 -14.52
C GLN A 92 4.37 -0.68 -14.49
N LYS A 93 5.32 -1.42 -13.91
CA LYS A 93 5.24 -2.89 -13.81
C LYS A 93 3.98 -3.34 -13.05
N LEU A 94 3.61 -2.64 -11.99
CA LEU A 94 2.39 -2.87 -11.23
C LEU A 94 1.13 -2.57 -12.04
N ARG A 95 1.11 -1.49 -12.83
CA ARG A 95 0.01 -1.18 -13.77
C ARG A 95 -0.22 -2.31 -14.76
N GLU A 96 0.84 -2.79 -15.39
CA GLU A 96 0.77 -3.88 -16.37
C GLU A 96 0.24 -5.18 -15.74
N MET A 97 0.72 -5.51 -14.54
CA MET A 97 0.27 -6.71 -13.83
C MET A 97 -1.18 -6.59 -13.33
N ALA A 98 -1.58 -5.42 -12.83
CA ALA A 98 -2.95 -5.19 -12.40
C ALA A 98 -3.94 -5.32 -13.57
N ARG A 99 -3.60 -4.74 -14.73
CA ARG A 99 -4.43 -4.85 -15.94
C ARG A 99 -4.63 -6.29 -16.37
N LYS A 100 -3.58 -7.11 -16.34
CA LYS A 100 -3.67 -8.56 -16.62
C LYS A 100 -4.60 -9.31 -15.67
N ASN A 101 -4.84 -8.78 -14.47
CA ASN A 101 -5.77 -9.34 -13.48
C ASN A 101 -7.10 -8.57 -13.39
N GLY A 102 -7.43 -7.73 -14.38
CA GLY A 102 -8.69 -7.00 -14.41
C GLY A 102 -8.81 -5.90 -13.35
N ALA A 103 -7.70 -5.27 -12.98
CA ALA A 103 -7.65 -4.13 -12.07
C ALA A 103 -6.89 -2.95 -12.69
N THR A 104 -7.23 -1.74 -12.25
CA THR A 104 -6.44 -0.53 -12.53
C THR A 104 -5.56 -0.19 -11.33
N THR A 105 -4.50 0.58 -11.55
CA THR A 105 -3.68 1.12 -10.46
C THR A 105 -3.31 2.57 -10.74
N GLN A 106 -3.19 3.37 -9.67
CA GLN A 106 -2.77 4.78 -9.76
C GLN A 106 -1.77 5.09 -8.65
N VAL A 107 -0.76 5.92 -8.91
CA VAL A 107 0.07 6.47 -7.83
C VAL A 107 -0.78 7.43 -7.02
N ALA A 108 -1.06 7.05 -5.78
CA ALA A 108 -1.94 7.79 -4.87
C ALA A 108 -1.16 8.82 -4.04
N GLY A 109 0.15 8.63 -3.88
CA GLY A 109 0.99 9.58 -3.14
C GLY A 109 2.43 9.11 -3.01
N GLY A 110 3.28 10.06 -2.60
CA GLY A 110 4.65 9.80 -2.18
C GLY A 110 4.75 9.77 -0.65
N VAL A 111 5.74 9.06 -0.12
CA VAL A 111 6.13 9.14 1.29
C VAL A 111 7.59 9.57 1.42
N PRO A 112 7.98 10.26 2.50
CA PRO A 112 9.36 10.63 2.74
C PRO A 112 10.27 9.40 2.70
N ALA A 113 11.44 9.60 2.11
CA ALA A 113 12.44 8.58 1.91
C ALA A 113 13.68 8.91 2.74
N MET A 114 14.21 7.92 3.43
CA MET A 114 15.47 8.04 4.17
C MET A 114 16.31 6.78 3.97
N CYS A 115 17.62 6.97 4.03
CA CYS A 115 18.61 5.90 3.96
C CYS A 115 19.53 6.05 5.16
N ASP A 116 19.49 5.07 6.08
CA ASP A 116 20.35 5.08 7.26
C ASP A 116 21.83 5.15 6.85
N GLY A 117 22.23 4.52 5.74
CA GLY A 117 23.60 4.62 5.21
C GLY A 117 24.06 6.03 4.83
N VAL A 118 23.14 6.99 4.65
CA VAL A 118 23.43 8.42 4.40
C VAL A 118 23.38 9.24 5.68
N THR A 119 22.45 8.92 6.59
CA THR A 119 22.17 9.74 7.78
C THR A 119 22.87 9.25 9.05
N GLN A 120 23.43 8.04 9.07
CA GLN A 120 24.06 7.45 10.25
C GLN A 120 25.22 8.30 10.77
N GLY A 121 25.18 8.63 12.07
CA GLY A 121 26.15 9.50 12.72
C GLY A 121 25.99 10.99 12.42
N ARG A 122 24.89 11.40 11.76
CA ARG A 122 24.54 12.80 11.46
C ARG A 122 23.21 13.18 12.12
N ALA A 123 22.97 14.48 12.28
CA ALA A 123 21.73 15.00 12.87
C ALA A 123 20.46 14.49 12.16
N GLY A 124 20.53 14.21 10.85
CA GLY A 124 19.41 13.64 10.08
C GLY A 124 18.94 12.26 10.57
N MET A 125 19.74 11.51 11.34
CA MET A 125 19.33 10.22 11.92
C MET A 125 18.16 10.38 12.90
N GLU A 126 18.03 11.54 13.54
CA GLU A 126 16.93 11.84 14.46
C GLU A 126 15.56 11.79 13.75
N MET A 127 15.54 11.97 12.43
CA MET A 127 14.33 11.88 11.63
C MET A 127 13.96 10.45 11.22
N SER A 128 14.88 9.47 11.34
CA SER A 128 14.72 8.09 10.81
C SER A 128 13.44 7.40 11.32
N LEU A 129 13.10 7.57 12.61
CA LEU A 129 11.86 7.02 13.19
C LEU A 129 10.62 7.78 12.72
N PHE A 130 10.70 9.10 12.51
CA PHE A 130 9.57 9.93 12.11
C PHE A 130 9.07 9.63 10.70
N SER A 131 9.93 9.26 9.74
CA SER A 131 9.44 8.87 8.40
C SER A 131 8.51 7.67 8.42
N ARG A 132 8.71 6.74 9.37
CA ARG A 132 7.82 5.59 9.54
C ARG A 132 6.41 6.05 9.96
N ALA A 133 6.32 7.03 10.84
CA ALA A 133 5.04 7.62 11.25
C ALA A 133 4.39 8.42 10.12
N LEU A 134 5.17 9.22 9.39
CA LEU A 134 4.65 10.00 8.26
C LEU A 134 4.09 9.10 7.15
N GLY A 135 4.77 8.01 6.80
CA GLY A 135 4.27 7.07 5.80
C GLY A 135 2.99 6.33 6.20
N THR A 136 2.82 6.05 7.50
CA THR A 136 1.63 5.34 8.01
C THR A 136 0.41 6.26 8.18
N ASN A 137 0.62 7.53 8.51
CA ASN A 137 -0.46 8.50 8.76
C ASN A 137 -1.16 8.99 7.48
N VAL A 138 -0.50 8.96 6.32
CA VAL A 138 -1.11 9.38 5.03
C VAL A 138 -2.32 8.50 4.64
N PHE A 139 -2.36 7.23 5.10
CA PHE A 139 -3.42 6.28 4.75
C PHE A 139 -4.35 5.89 5.89
N TRP A 140 -4.04 6.28 7.13
CA TRP A 140 -4.87 6.01 8.31
C TRP A 140 -5.49 7.26 8.97
N PRO A 141 -6.07 8.25 8.25
CA PRO A 141 -6.79 9.33 8.91
C PRO A 141 -8.16 8.90 9.48
N CYS A 142 -8.55 7.62 9.42
CA CYS A 142 -9.81 7.14 10.00
C CYS A 142 -9.61 6.71 11.47
N GLN A 143 -9.41 7.70 12.34
CA GLN A 143 -9.85 7.67 13.73
C GLN A 143 -10.70 8.92 14.00
N SER A 144 -11.96 8.84 13.59
CA SER A 144 -13.14 9.43 14.24
C SER A 144 -14.38 8.80 13.61
#